data_AF-A0A763VP96-F1
#
_entry.id   AF-A0A763VP96-F1
#
_cell.length_a   1.000
_cell.length_b   1.000
_cell.length_c   1.000
_cell.angle_alpha   90.00
_cell.angle_beta   90.00
_cell.angle_gamma   90.00
#
_symmetry.space_group_name_H-M   'P 1'
#
loop_
_entity.id
_entity.type
_entity.pdbx_description
1 polymer ?
#
loop_
_entity_poly.entity_id
_entity_poly.type
_entity_poly.pdbx_seq_one_letter_code
_entity_poly.pdbx_strand_id
1 'polypeptide(L)'
;MKNTLANVYRQLLPRGRQALLLLFLAALYSVPALADLPPVEPPPTGGGGGTYNTFIGYIKLGALALGMLVCVAAFLAVAHNVIGSFMDIKSGKGTWPNFLGYLVVGVVVILIVIYLATKASEIL
;
A
#
# COMPACT_ATOMS: atom_id res chain seq x y z
N MET A 1 -56.26 -11.92 44.88
CA MET A 1 -55.06 -11.41 44.17
C MET A 1 -53.84 -12.35 44.19
N LYS A 2 -53.63 -13.17 45.23
CA LYS A 2 -52.42 -14.04 45.35
C LYS A 2 -52.32 -15.14 44.27
N ASN A 3 -53.46 -15.60 43.75
CA ASN A 3 -53.53 -16.76 42.85
C ASN A 3 -53.25 -16.39 41.39
N THR A 4 -53.36 -15.11 41.05
CA THR A 4 -53.14 -14.60 39.69
C THR A 4 -51.65 -14.50 39.38
N LEU A 5 -50.83 -14.12 40.36
CA LEU A 5 -49.38 -14.00 40.23
C LEU A 5 -48.69 -15.38 40.07
N ALA A 6 -49.21 -16.40 40.77
CA ALA A 6 -48.68 -17.77 40.70
C ALA A 6 -48.95 -18.46 39.35
N ASN A 7 -50.03 -18.08 38.66
CA ASN A 7 -50.38 -18.60 37.34
C ASN A 7 -49.58 -17.92 36.23
N VAL A 8 -49.29 -16.63 36.36
CA VAL A 8 -48.41 -15.89 35.43
C VAL A 8 -46.97 -16.41 35.49
N TYR A 9 -46.43 -16.68 36.69
CA TYR A 9 -45.09 -17.25 36.85
C TYR A 9 -44.96 -18.64 36.21
N ARG A 10 -45.97 -19.51 36.37
CA ARG A 10 -46.02 -20.83 35.73
C ARG A 10 -46.10 -20.76 34.20
N GLN A 11 -46.69 -19.71 33.64
CA GLN A 11 -46.79 -19.50 32.19
C GLN A 11 -45.51 -18.88 31.57
N LEU A 12 -44.65 -18.25 32.37
CA LEU A 12 -43.39 -17.63 31.89
C LEU A 12 -42.21 -18.62 31.83
N LEU A 13 -42.16 -19.61 32.75
CA LEU A 13 -41.11 -20.65 32.76
C LEU A 13 -40.96 -21.42 31.43
N PRO A 14 -42.02 -21.92 30.77
CA PRO A 14 -41.88 -22.71 29.53
C PRO A 14 -41.51 -21.84 28.32
N ARG A 15 -41.90 -20.55 28.32
CA ARG A 15 -41.57 -19.61 27.25
C ARG A 15 -40.08 -19.24 27.23
N GLY A 16 -39.46 -19.11 28.41
CA GLY A 16 -38.02 -18.86 28.52
C GLY A 16 -37.19 -20.01 27.97
N ARG A 17 -37.59 -21.27 28.25
CA ARG A 17 -36.89 -22.46 27.75
C ARG A 17 -37.03 -22.64 26.24
N GLN A 18 -38.21 -22.33 25.69
CA GLN A 18 -38.42 -22.35 24.23
C GLN A 18 -37.65 -21.22 23.52
N ALA A 19 -37.59 -20.02 24.12
CA ALA A 19 -36.78 -18.93 23.58
C ALA A 19 -35.28 -19.26 23.59
N LEU A 20 -34.79 -19.91 24.65
CA LEU A 20 -33.40 -20.36 24.75
C LEU A 20 -33.05 -21.44 23.72
N LEU A 21 -33.96 -22.40 23.49
CA LEU A 21 -33.77 -23.43 22.47
C LEU A 21 -33.81 -22.85 21.06
N LEU A 22 -34.69 -21.87 20.80
CA LEU A 22 -34.75 -21.17 19.51
C LEU A 22 -33.51 -20.29 19.28
N LEU A 23 -32.99 -19.63 20.32
CA LEU A 23 -31.74 -18.87 20.26
C LEU A 23 -30.53 -19.81 20.04
N PHE A 24 -30.52 -20.97 20.68
CA PHE A 24 -29.47 -21.98 20.49
C PHE A 24 -29.50 -22.58 19.08
N LEU A 25 -30.70 -22.85 18.54
CA LEU A 25 -30.86 -23.24 17.14
C LEU A 25 -30.43 -22.11 16.19
N ALA A 26 -30.84 -20.87 16.44
CA ALA A 26 -30.45 -19.72 15.62
C ALA A 26 -28.92 -19.48 15.64
N ALA A 27 -28.26 -19.76 16.77
CA ALA A 27 -26.80 -19.72 16.86
C ALA A 27 -26.13 -20.86 16.06
N LEU A 28 -26.71 -22.07 16.08
CA LEU A 28 -26.22 -23.22 15.29
C LEU A 28 -26.47 -23.06 13.78
N TYR A 29 -27.56 -22.37 13.40
CA TYR A 29 -27.92 -22.04 12.01
C TYR A 29 -27.40 -20.66 11.56
N SER A 30 -26.52 -20.01 12.35
CA SER A 30 -25.86 -18.78 11.95
C SER A 30 -24.86 -19.09 10.84
N VAL A 31 -25.34 -18.99 9.60
CA VAL A 31 -24.49 -19.00 8.41
C VAL A 31 -23.63 -17.74 8.49
N PRO A 32 -22.28 -17.83 8.40
CA PRO A 32 -21.47 -16.65 8.27
C PRO A 32 -21.93 -15.92 7.01
N ALA A 33 -22.41 -14.69 7.15
CA ALA A 33 -22.64 -13.79 6.04
C ALA A 33 -21.26 -13.45 5.43
N LEU A 34 -20.75 -14.36 4.60
CA LEU A 34 -19.72 -14.06 3.62
C LEU A 34 -20.33 -12.99 2.73
N ALA A 35 -20.00 -11.73 3.02
CA ALA A 35 -20.26 -10.65 2.09
C ALA A 35 -19.58 -11.07 0.79
N ASP A 36 -20.36 -11.28 -0.26
CA ASP A 36 -19.89 -11.36 -1.64
C ASP A 36 -19.40 -9.97 -2.04
N LEU A 37 -18.36 -9.51 -1.35
CA LEU A 37 -17.68 -8.27 -1.66
C LEU A 37 -16.90 -8.58 -2.95
N PRO A 38 -17.09 -7.79 -4.02
CA PRO A 38 -16.39 -7.99 -5.28
C PRO A 38 -14.91 -8.27 -5.01
N PRO A 39 -14.30 -9.26 -5.69
CA PRO A 39 -12.91 -9.58 -5.47
C PRO A 39 -12.08 -8.31 -5.64
N VAL A 40 -11.30 -7.96 -4.60
CA VAL A 40 -10.38 -6.82 -4.68
C VAL A 40 -9.45 -7.08 -5.86
N GLU A 41 -9.43 -6.14 -6.79
CA GLU A 41 -8.60 -6.24 -7.99
C GLU A 41 -7.16 -6.54 -7.58
N PRO A 42 -6.59 -7.67 -8.03
CA PRO A 42 -5.26 -8.06 -7.60
C PRO A 42 -4.25 -6.98 -8.01
N PRO A 43 -3.28 -6.65 -7.14
CA PRO A 43 -2.24 -5.70 -7.48
C PRO A 43 -1.48 -6.18 -8.74
N PRO A 44 -1.07 -5.26 -9.63
CA PRO A 44 -0.31 -5.58 -10.83
C PRO A 44 0.95 -6.44 -10.61
N THR A 45 1.52 -6.38 -9.39
CA THR A 45 2.67 -7.16 -8.92
C THR A 45 2.32 -8.58 -8.47
N GLY A 46 1.06 -9.02 -8.60
CA GLY A 46 0.60 -10.34 -8.21
C GLY A 46 0.12 -10.38 -6.75
N GLY A 47 -1.16 -10.72 -6.55
CA GLY A 47 -1.80 -10.82 -5.23
C GLY A 47 -2.67 -12.06 -5.08
N GLY A 48 -2.25 -13.19 -5.63
CA GLY A 48 -2.89 -14.48 -5.37
C GLY A 48 -2.45 -15.01 -4.01
N GLY A 49 -3.27 -14.85 -2.96
CA GLY A 49 -2.94 -15.41 -1.64
C GLY A 49 -3.71 -14.85 -0.44
N GLY A 50 -4.63 -13.90 -0.63
CA GLY A 50 -5.47 -13.33 0.44
C GLY A 50 -5.28 -11.82 0.64
N THR A 51 -6.10 -11.23 1.50
CA THR A 51 -6.15 -9.77 1.75
C THR A 51 -4.82 -9.19 2.23
N TYR A 52 -4.05 -9.97 3.00
CA TYR A 52 -2.72 -9.56 3.47
C TYR A 52 -1.72 -9.41 2.32
N ASN A 53 -1.72 -10.35 1.37
CA ASN A 53 -0.80 -10.31 0.24
C ASN A 53 -1.11 -9.13 -0.69
N THR A 54 -2.40 -8.81 -0.86
CA THR A 54 -2.85 -7.61 -1.57
C THR A 54 -2.37 -6.31 -0.90
N PHE A 55 -2.48 -6.21 0.43
CA PHE A 55 -1.98 -5.05 1.18
C PHE A 55 -0.47 -4.83 1.01
N ILE A 56 0.32 -5.92 1.10
CA ILE A 56 1.76 -5.85 0.87
C ILE A 56 2.08 -5.47 -0.59
N GLY A 57 1.29 -5.96 -1.56
CA GLY A 57 1.41 -5.58 -2.97
C GLY A 57 1.25 -4.07 -3.21
N TYR A 58 0.31 -3.41 -2.53
CA TYR A 58 0.16 -1.95 -2.61
C TYR A 58 1.32 -1.19 -1.94
N ILE A 59 1.84 -1.69 -0.81
CA ILE A 59 3.02 -1.08 -0.17
C ILE A 59 4.24 -1.16 -1.09
N LYS A 60 4.44 -2.30 -1.77
CA LYS A 60 5.49 -2.47 -2.79
C LYS A 60 5.41 -1.42 -3.88
N LEU A 61 4.22 -1.17 -4.43
CA LEU A 61 3.99 -0.12 -5.42
C LEU A 61 4.22 1.28 -4.87
N GLY A 62 3.82 1.54 -3.61
CA GLY A 62 4.11 2.80 -2.93
C GLY A 62 5.61 3.04 -2.75
N ALA A 63 6.37 2.02 -2.34
CA ALA A 63 7.82 2.09 -2.21
C ALA A 63 8.50 2.36 -3.56
N LEU A 64 8.04 1.71 -4.64
CA LEU A 64 8.52 1.98 -6.00
C LEU A 64 8.25 3.43 -6.43
N ALA A 65 7.05 3.94 -6.18
CA ALA A 65 6.68 5.31 -6.50
C ALA A 65 7.55 6.33 -5.75
N LEU A 66 7.84 6.08 -4.47
CA LEU A 66 8.77 6.89 -3.69
C LEU A 66 10.20 6.81 -4.24
N GLY A 67 10.67 5.62 -4.64
CA GLY A 67 11.96 5.44 -5.28
C GLY A 67 12.08 6.25 -6.59
N MET A 68 11.04 6.26 -7.42
CA MET A 68 10.99 7.10 -8.63
C MET A 68 11.09 8.59 -8.31
N LEU A 69 10.47 9.07 -7.23
CA LEU A 69 10.55 10.47 -6.82
C LEU A 69 11.99 10.87 -6.45
N VAL A 70 12.70 9.99 -5.74
CA VAL A 70 14.13 10.18 -5.43
C VAL A 70 14.98 10.21 -6.71
N CYS A 71 14.69 9.34 -7.68
CA CYS A 71 15.38 9.33 -8.97
C CYS A 71 15.20 10.67 -9.71
N VAL A 72 13.98 11.22 -9.71
CA VAL A 72 13.70 12.53 -10.31
C VAL A 72 14.50 13.63 -9.62
N ALA A 73 14.55 13.65 -8.28
CA ALA A 73 15.33 14.65 -7.54
C ALA A 73 16.83 14.58 -7.88
N ALA A 74 17.38 13.37 -8.04
CA ALA A 74 18.77 13.19 -8.46
C ALA A 74 19.03 13.78 -9.86
N PHE A 75 18.13 13.57 -10.83
CA PHE A 75 18.26 14.16 -12.17
C PHE A 75 18.17 15.69 -12.15
N LEU A 76 17.30 16.25 -11.31
CA LEU A 76 17.22 17.71 -11.14
C LEU A 76 18.51 18.30 -10.56
N ALA A 77 19.14 17.63 -9.59
CA ALA A 77 20.41 18.05 -9.03
C ALA A 77 21.55 18.02 -10.08
N VAL A 78 21.58 16.98 -10.93
CA VAL A 78 22.54 16.89 -12.04
C VAL A 78 22.32 18.03 -13.03
N ALA A 79 21.07 18.28 -13.44
CA ALA A 79 20.74 19.38 -14.35
C ALA A 79 21.16 20.74 -13.77
N HIS A 80 20.92 20.97 -12.49
CA HIS A 80 21.33 22.19 -11.80
C HIS A 80 22.85 22.41 -11.89
N ASN A 81 23.66 21.38 -11.62
CA ASN A 81 25.12 21.47 -11.68
C ASN A 81 25.64 21.74 -13.10
N VAL A 82 25.05 21.11 -14.12
CA VAL A 82 25.44 21.31 -15.53
C VAL A 82 25.09 22.74 -16.00
N ILE A 83 23.90 23.23 -15.65
CA ILE A 83 23.48 24.60 -15.98
C ILE A 83 24.41 25.62 -15.32
N GLY A 84 24.74 25.44 -14.05
CA GLY A 84 25.69 26.31 -13.34
C GLY A 84 27.05 26.37 -14.05
N SER A 85 27.58 25.21 -14.44
CA SER A 85 28.86 25.15 -15.16
C SER A 85 28.79 25.83 -16.54
N PHE A 86 27.66 25.78 -17.24
CA PHE A 86 27.48 26.49 -18.50
C PHE A 86 27.43 28.01 -18.32
N MET A 87 26.81 28.48 -17.24
CA MET A 87 26.79 29.90 -16.88
C MET A 87 28.19 30.42 -16.56
N ASP A 88 29.03 29.61 -15.90
CA ASP A 88 30.41 29.97 -15.60
C ASP A 88 31.25 30.13 -16.87
N ILE A 89 31.11 29.23 -17.85
CA ILE A 89 31.80 29.35 -19.14
C ILE A 89 31.36 30.62 -19.88
N LYS A 90 30.04 30.89 -19.91
CA LYS A 90 29.50 32.09 -20.56
C LYS A 90 30.00 33.38 -19.91
N SER A 91 30.23 33.35 -18.60
CA SER A 91 30.72 34.49 -17.81
C SER A 91 32.24 34.67 -17.91
N GLY A 92 32.95 33.84 -18.68
CA GLY A 92 34.41 33.92 -18.84
C GLY A 92 35.21 33.46 -17.61
N LYS A 93 34.55 32.92 -16.59
CA LYS A 93 35.16 32.43 -15.34
C LYS A 93 35.33 30.91 -15.32
N GLY A 94 34.59 30.20 -16.16
CA GLY A 94 34.60 28.75 -16.27
C GLY A 94 35.53 28.24 -17.36
N THR A 95 36.16 27.10 -17.11
CA THR A 95 36.99 26.41 -18.10
C THR A 95 36.18 25.29 -18.77
N TRP A 96 36.39 25.11 -20.07
CA TRP A 96 35.79 24.01 -20.85
C TRP A 96 35.95 22.60 -20.23
N PRO A 97 37.12 22.25 -19.65
CA PRO A 97 37.31 20.96 -18.99
C PRO A 97 36.42 20.77 -17.75
N ASN A 98 36.16 21.83 -16.99
CA ASN A 98 35.32 21.73 -15.79
C ASN A 98 33.88 21.35 -16.14
N PHE A 99 33.35 21.91 -17.23
CA PHE A 99 32.03 21.52 -17.75
C PHE A 99 31.97 20.06 -18.17
N LEU A 100 33.00 19.59 -18.88
CA LEU A 100 33.08 18.18 -19.25
C LEU A 100 33.16 17.28 -18.01
N GLY A 101 33.85 17.71 -16.96
CA GLY A 101 33.88 17.03 -15.66
C GLY A 101 32.48 16.86 -15.05
N TYR A 102 31.69 17.93 -14.99
CA TYR A 102 30.30 17.86 -14.51
C TYR A 102 29.42 16.96 -15.39
N LEU A 103 29.65 16.95 -16.71
CA LEU A 103 28.92 16.10 -17.63
C LEU A 103 29.24 14.61 -17.41
N VAL A 104 30.52 14.25 -17.23
CA VAL A 104 30.95 12.88 -16.94
C VAL A 104 30.37 12.39 -15.62
N VAL A 105 30.48 13.20 -14.56
CA VAL A 105 29.90 12.85 -13.25
C VAL A 105 28.38 12.68 -13.37
N GLY A 106 27.71 13.55 -14.11
CA GLY A 106 26.27 13.45 -14.39
C GLY A 106 25.88 12.12 -15.04
N VAL A 107 26.61 11.70 -16.08
CA VAL A 107 26.36 10.41 -16.75
C VAL A 107 26.56 9.24 -15.79
N VAL A 108 27.61 9.25 -14.97
CA VAL A 108 27.86 8.18 -13.98
C VAL A 108 26.70 8.07 -12.99
N VAL A 109 26.21 9.20 -12.47
CA VAL A 109 25.05 9.21 -11.57
C VAL A 109 23.81 8.64 -12.26
N ILE A 110 23.55 9.01 -13.52
CA ILE A 110 22.41 8.49 -14.29
C ILE A 110 22.50 6.96 -14.45
N LEU A 111 23.68 6.44 -14.77
CA LEU A 111 23.89 4.99 -14.91
C LEU A 111 23.62 4.25 -13.60
N ILE A 112 24.09 4.78 -12.46
CA ILE A 112 23.84 4.20 -11.14
C ILE A 112 22.34 4.20 -10.84
N VAL A 113 21.62 5.30 -11.11
CA VAL A 113 20.18 5.40 -10.88
C VAL A 113 19.42 4.39 -11.72
N ILE A 114 19.71 4.28 -13.02
CA ILE A 114 19.07 3.30 -13.92
C ILE A 114 19.34 1.88 -13.43
N TYR A 115 20.59 1.58 -13.06
CA TYR A 115 20.97 0.27 -12.54
C TYR A 115 20.16 -0.10 -11.29
N LEU A 116 20.05 0.81 -10.32
CA LEU A 116 19.27 0.58 -9.11
C LEU A 116 17.78 0.42 -9.40
N ALA A 117 17.24 1.19 -10.34
CA ALA A 117 15.84 1.06 -10.76
C ALA A 117 15.55 -0.30 -11.41
N THR A 118 16.45 -0.80 -12.27
CA THR A 118 16.33 -2.15 -12.85
C THR A 118 16.40 -3.21 -11.78
N LYS A 119 17.35 -3.12 -10.85
CA LYS A 119 17.49 -4.08 -9.74
C LYS A 119 16.29 -4.05 -8.79
N ALA A 120 15.72 -2.88 -8.53
CA ALA A 120 14.50 -2.77 -7.74
C ALA A 120 13.32 -3.44 -8.43
N SER A 121 13.17 -3.29 -9.76
CA SER A 121 12.11 -3.94 -10.52
C SER A 121 12.25 -5.47 -10.59
N GLU A 122 13.47 -6.01 -10.46
CA GLU A 122 13.69 -7.47 -10.42
C GLU A 122 13.27 -8.09 -9.08
N ILE A 123 13.38 -7.34 -7.98
CA ILE A 123 13.12 -7.84 -6.61
C ILE A 123 11.64 -7.71 -6.22
N LEU A 124 10.95 -6.72 -6.80
CA LEU A 124 9.58 -6.37 -6.45
C LEU A 124 8.57 -7.39 -6.97
#